data_AF-A0A7V8WUW5-F1
#
_entry.id   AF-A0A7V8WUW5-F1
#
_cell.length_a   1.000
_cell.length_b   1.000
_cell.length_c   1.000
_cell.angle_alpha   90.00
_cell.angle_beta   90.00
_cell.angle_gamma   90.00
#
_symmetry.space_group_name_H-M   'P 1'
#
loop_
_entity.id
_entity.type
_entity.pdbx_description
1 polymer ?
#
loop_
_entity_poly.entity_id
_entity_poly.type
_entity_poly.pdbx_seq_one_letter_code
_entity_poly.pdbx_strand_id
1 'polypeptide(L)' 'MQSLQDIMGNRNFDEPVEVTVIKDFVRKQFQMDVGVYLQTHSITITTPSSGLAGSLRPLLHKLKKELKTEKKLFIRIG' A
#
# COMPACT_ATOMS: atom_id res chain seq x y z
N MET A 1 -0.14 -16.62 21.65
CA MET A 1 -0.30 -16.77 20.20
C MET A 1 -0.44 -15.38 19.62
N GLN A 2 0.55 -14.92 18.84
CA GLN A 2 0.62 -13.53 18.36
C GLN A 2 -0.51 -13.27 17.36
N SER A 3 -1.55 -12.56 17.80
CA SER A 3 -2.63 -12.11 16.95
C SER A 3 -2.11 -11.12 15.90
N LEU A 4 -2.00 -11.60 14.67
CA LEU A 4 -1.90 -10.78 13.45
C LEU A 4 -3.12 -9.84 13.26
N GLN A 5 -4.15 -9.97 14.09
CA GLN A 5 -5.40 -9.21 14.07
C GLN A 5 -5.30 -7.86 14.81
N ASP A 6 -4.27 -7.64 15.64
CA ASP A 6 -4.15 -6.41 16.45
C ASP A 6 -3.59 -5.20 15.66
N ILE A 7 -2.98 -5.45 14.50
CA ILE A 7 -2.40 -4.40 13.63
C ILE A 7 -3.42 -3.89 12.59
N MET A 8 -4.72 -4.10 12.83
CA MET A 8 -5.80 -3.39 12.14
C MET A 8 -6.35 -2.22 12.97
N GLY A 9 -5.81 -2.01 14.18
CA GLY A 9 -6.28 -1.04 15.17
C GLY A 9 -5.76 0.39 15.02
N ASN A 10 -5.54 0.91 13.81
CA ASN A 10 -5.25 2.33 13.66
C ASN A 10 -6.03 2.95 12.50
N ARG A 11 -7.35 3.04 12.69
CA ARG A 11 -8.19 4.06 12.06
C ARG A 11 -7.75 5.44 12.58
N ASN A 12 -6.58 5.91 12.15
CA ASN A 12 -6.24 7.31 12.26
C ASN A 12 -6.98 8.04 11.14
N PHE A 13 -7.90 8.90 11.54
CA PHE A 13 -8.80 9.68 10.68
C PHE A 13 -8.10 10.80 9.89
N ASP A 14 -6.76 10.81 9.86
CA ASP A 14 -5.92 11.62 8.97
C ASP A 14 -5.14 10.67 8.07
N GLU A 15 -5.77 10.27 6.96
CA GLU A 15 -5.14 9.36 6.00
C GLU A 15 -3.94 10.09 5.34
N PRO A 16 -2.70 9.56 5.48
CA PRO A 16 -1.52 10.22 4.93
C PRO A 16 -1.65 10.43 3.43
N VAL A 17 -1.06 11.51 2.91
CA VAL A 17 -1.07 11.81 1.47
C VAL A 17 -0.52 10.63 0.66
N GLU A 18 0.49 9.93 1.17
CA GLU A 18 1.04 8.74 0.49
C GLU A 18 0.00 7.62 0.33
N VAL A 19 -0.86 7.42 1.34
CA VAL A 19 -1.90 6.39 1.31
C VAL A 19 -2.95 6.74 0.27
N THR A 20 -3.42 7.99 0.27
CA THR A 20 -4.43 8.49 -0.67
C THR A 20 -3.93 8.40 -2.11
N VAL A 21 -2.68 8.82 -2.37
CA VAL A 21 -2.06 8.76 -3.70
C VAL A 21 -1.93 7.32 -4.20
N ILE A 22 -1.49 6.40 -3.34
CA ILE A 22 -1.37 4.98 -3.72
C ILE A 22 -2.74 4.39 -4.05
N LYS A 23 -3.75 4.61 -3.20
CA LYS A 23 -5.10 4.10 -3.43
C LYS A 23 -5.72 4.67 -4.71
N ASP A 24 -5.61 5.97 -4.92
CA ASP A 24 -6.12 6.64 -6.12
C ASP A 24 -5.40 6.14 -7.39
N PHE A 25 -4.08 5.99 -7.34
CA PHE A 25 -3.30 5.44 -8.46
C PHE A 25 -3.75 4.03 -8.83
N VAL A 26 -3.91 3.14 -7.84
CA VAL A 26 -4.35 1.76 -8.10
C VAL A 26 -5.79 1.73 -8.61
N ARG A 27 -6.67 2.55 -8.03
CA ARG A 27 -8.06 2.65 -8.46
C ARG A 27 -8.18 3.18 -9.89
N LYS A 28 -7.41 4.21 -10.27
CA LYS A 28 -7.40 4.75 -11.63
C LYS A 28 -6.84 3.77 -12.66
N GLN A 29 -5.78 3.04 -12.31
CA GLN A 29 -5.07 2.16 -13.24
C GLN A 29 -5.74 0.79 -13.38
N PHE A 30 -6.24 0.22 -12.28
CA PHE A 30 -6.71 -1.16 -12.21
C PHE A 30 -8.20 -1.27 -11.88
N GLN A 31 -8.89 -0.17 -11.53
CA GLN A 31 -10.27 -0.18 -11.06
C GLN A 31 -10.49 -1.12 -9.86
N MET A 32 -9.46 -1.24 -9.02
CA MET A 32 -9.46 -2.13 -7.86
C MET A 32 -9.07 -1.36 -6.60
N ASP A 33 -9.66 -1.75 -5.48
CA ASP A 33 -9.30 -1.25 -4.17
C ASP A 33 -8.18 -2.08 -3.55
N VAL A 34 -7.30 -1.38 -2.82
CA VAL A 34 -6.17 -1.99 -2.12
C VAL A 34 -6.09 -1.48 -0.69
N GLY A 35 -5.66 -2.37 0.21
CA GLY A 35 -5.25 -1.98 1.55
C GLY A 35 -3.88 -1.31 1.49
N VAL A 36 -3.70 -0.20 2.20
CA VAL A 36 -2.38 0.41 2.34
C VAL A 36 -2.16 0.67 3.82
N TYR A 37 -1.03 0.19 4.32
CA TYR A 37 -0.63 0.30 5.71
C TYR A 37 0.69 1.07 5.80
N LEU A 38 0.66 2.24 6.43
CA LEU A 38 1.85 3.06 6.66
C LEU A 38 2.53 2.63 7.96
N GLN A 39 3.83 2.38 7.89
CA GLN A 39 4.71 2.14 9.03
C GLN A 39 5.82 3.20 9.04
N THR A 40 6.51 3.32 10.17
CA THR A 40 7.56 4.33 10.38
C THR A 40 8.64 4.34 9.29
N HIS A 41 9.03 3.16 8.79
CA HIS A 41 10.10 3.00 7.79
C HIS A 41 9.63 2.25 6.53
N SER A 42 8.34 1.96 6.42
CA SER A 42 7.81 1.09 5.37
C SER A 42 6.36 1.39 5.04
N ILE A 43 5.95 1.02 3.82
CA ILE A 43 4.59 1.10 3.33
C ILE A 43 4.23 -0.28 2.81
N THR A 44 3.21 -0.90 3.38
CA THR A 44 2.72 -2.21 2.95
C THR A 44 1.44 -2.03 2.16
N ILE A 45 1.44 -2.48 0.91
CA ILE A 45 0.26 -2.48 0.04
C ILE A 45 -0.30 -3.90 0.01
N THR A 46 -1.52 -4.06 0.51
CA THR A 46 -2.27 -5.31 0.49
C THR A 46 -3.17 -5.35 -0.73
N THR A 47 -2.93 -6.32 -1.60
CA THR A 47 -3.63 -6.50 -2.87
C THR A 47 -4.49 -7.76 -2.83
N PRO A 48 -5.72 -7.74 -3.36
CA PRO A 48 -6.63 -8.88 -3.30
C PRO A 48 -6.22 -10.04 -4.22
N SER A 49 -5.30 -9.82 -5.17
CA SER A 49 -4.87 -10.86 -6.12
C SER A 49 -3.37 -10.80 -6.42
N SER A 50 -2.79 -11.96 -6.72
CA SER A 50 -1.40 -12.10 -7.18
C SER A 50 -1.16 -11.44 -8.54
N GLY A 51 -2.19 -11.39 -9.40
CA GLY A 51 -2.16 -10.67 -10.66
C GLY A 51 -1.94 -9.17 -10.47
N LEU A 52 -2.73 -8.55 -9.57
CA LEU A 52 -2.56 -7.12 -9.27
C LEU A 52 -1.21 -6.84 -8.60
N ALA A 53 -0.76 -7.72 -7.70
CA ALA A 53 0.58 -7.63 -7.12
C ALA A 53 1.69 -7.64 -8.19
N GLY A 54 1.59 -8.54 -9.18
CA GLY A 54 2.53 -8.64 -10.29
C GLY A 54 2.56 -7.38 -11.16
N SER A 55 1.39 -6.82 -11.46
CA SER A 55 1.27 -5.58 -12.24
C SER A 55 1.68 -4.33 -11.46
N LEU A 56 1.50 -4.32 -10.14
CA LEU A 56 1.87 -3.19 -9.27
C LEU A 56 3.37 -3.12 -9.01
N ARG A 57 4.07 -4.26 -9.00
CA ARG A 57 5.51 -4.36 -8.71
C ARG A 57 6.41 -3.45 -9.57
N PRO A 58 6.26 -3.35 -10.90
CA PRO A 58 7.03 -2.39 -11.69
C PRO A 58 6.60 -0.93 -11.45
N LEU A 59 5.34 -0.70 -11.06
CA LEU A 59 4.79 0.63 -10.78
C LEU A 59 5.23 1.15 -9.41
N LEU A 60 5.48 0.26 -8.44
CA LEU A 60 6.03 0.62 -7.13
C LEU A 60 7.33 1.39 -7.23
N HIS A 61 8.21 0.99 -8.15
CA HIS A 61 9.48 1.69 -8.36
C HIS A 61 9.24 3.12 -8.88
N LYS A 62 8.24 3.32 -9.74
CA LYS A 62 7.82 4.65 -10.20
C LYS A 62 7.20 5.46 -9.06
N LEU A 63 6.26 4.87 -8.33
CA LEU A 63 5.63 5.47 -7.15
C LEU A 63 6.65 5.91 -6.09
N LYS A 64 7.69 5.10 -5.84
CA LYS A 64 8.78 5.46 -4.91
C LYS A 64 9.53 6.71 -5.37
N LYS A 65 9.79 6.84 -6.66
CA LYS A 65 10.44 8.03 -7.25
C LYS A 65 9.55 9.27 -7.15
N GLU A 66 8.27 9.13 -7.46
CA GLU A 66 7.28 10.23 -7.41
C GLU A 66 7.05 10.72 -5.97
N LEU A 67 6.90 9.80 -5.02
CA LEU A 67 6.67 10.10 -3.61
C LEU A 67 7.91 10.63 -2.89
N LYS A 68 9.10 10.62 -3.53
CA LYS A 68 10.41 10.99 -2.95
C LYS A 68 10.61 10.43 -1.54
N THR A 69 10.14 9.21 -1.31
CA THR A 69 10.14 8.59 0.01
C THR A 69 11.25 7.55 0.12
N GLU A 70 11.96 7.59 1.25
CA GLU A 70 12.95 6.56 1.59
C GLU A 70 12.30 5.30 2.17
N LYS A 71 11.01 5.36 2.49
CA LYS A 71 10.24 4.24 3.05
C LYS A 71 10.29 3.02 2.12
N LYS A 72 10.45 1.83 2.70
CA LYS A 72 10.44 0.57 1.96
C LYS A 72 9.00 0.21 1.55
N LEU A 73 8.76 -0.01 0.27
CA LEU A 73 7.46 -0.46 -0.23
C LEU A 73 7.40 -1.99 -0.28
N PHE A 74 6.40 -2.56 0.38
CA PHE A 74 6.13 -3.99 0.39
C PHE A 74 4.79 -4.27 -0.27
N ILE A 75 4.72 -5.34 -1.07
CA ILE A 75 3.45 -5.87 -1.57
C ILE A 75 3.12 -7.12 -0.77
N ARG A 76 1.90 -7.18 -0.25
CA ARG A 76 1.32 -8.34 0.39
C ARG A 76 0.07 -8.76 -0.39
N ILE A 77 -0.08 -10.04 -0.65
CA ILE A 77 -1.32 -10.58 -1.21
C ILE A 77 -2.16 -11.07 -0.03
N GLY A 78 -3.43 -10.65 0.05
CA GLY A 78 -4.33 -11.00 1.14
C GLY A 78 -5.67 -10.30 1.07
#